data_AF-A0A7V0ZAP9-F1
#
_entry.id   AF-A0A7V0ZAP9-F1
#
_cell.length_a   1.000
_cell.length_b   1.000
_cell.length_c   1.000
_cell.angle_alpha   90.00
_cell.angle_beta   90.00
_cell.angle_gamma   90.00
#
_symmetry.space_group_name_H-M   'P 1'
#
loop_
_entity.id
_entity.type
_entity.pdbx_description
1 polymer ?
#
loop_
_entity_poly.entity_id
_entity_poly.type
_entity_poly.pdbx_seq_one_letter_code
_entity_poly.pdbx_strand_id
1 'polypeptide(L)'
;MAADTGGMSNARKHRTFVPQGDELKRSVQSKAWRRTFRKMLSGMPENLRRWNAATLAMQLGYGGMKMAGEISGLSQPTIRKARQELEDDLVDWDCERVRRPGGGRKRIEQARPEVLDDLKKLVEDETAGDPSSADRWVNRSSRKLAAAMKKLGHNVSHVSVIRLLKKLD
;
A
#
# COMPACT_ATOMS: atom_id res chain seq x y z
N MET A 1 32.60 -36.55 -47.10
CA MET A 1 31.36 -35.75 -47.04
C MET A 1 31.27 -35.16 -45.65
N ALA A 2 31.65 -33.89 -45.50
CA ALA A 2 31.53 -33.13 -44.27
C ALA A 2 30.73 -31.86 -44.60
N ALA A 3 29.64 -31.62 -43.88
CA ALA A 3 29.00 -30.32 -43.74
C ALA A 3 27.98 -30.40 -42.59
N ASP A 4 28.49 -30.21 -41.38
CA ASP A 4 27.69 -29.82 -40.22
C ASP A 4 27.22 -28.38 -40.46
N THR A 5 25.91 -28.19 -40.71
CA THR A 5 25.32 -26.87 -40.93
C THR A 5 24.86 -26.31 -39.60
N GLY A 6 25.81 -25.83 -38.79
CA GLY A 6 25.55 -25.02 -37.61
C GLY A 6 25.00 -23.65 -38.00
N GLY A 7 23.66 -23.53 -38.11
CA GLY A 7 22.97 -22.26 -38.29
C GLY A 7 23.10 -21.39 -37.04
N MET A 8 24.05 -20.46 -37.06
CA MET A 8 24.21 -19.41 -36.04
C MET A 8 23.00 -18.46 -36.04
N SER A 9 22.11 -18.60 -35.06
CA SER A 9 21.04 -17.65 -34.78
C SER A 9 21.60 -16.39 -34.10
N ASN A 10 21.95 -15.40 -34.91
CA ASN A 10 22.50 -14.14 -34.41
C ASN A 10 21.37 -13.18 -33.97
N ALA A 11 20.78 -13.44 -32.80
CA ALA A 11 19.84 -12.51 -32.17
C ALA A 11 20.61 -11.36 -31.53
N ARG A 12 20.83 -10.26 -32.27
CA ARG A 12 21.27 -8.98 -31.69
C ARG A 12 20.21 -8.48 -30.71
N LYS A 13 20.38 -8.81 -29.44
CA LYS A 13 19.68 -8.13 -28.35
C LYS A 13 20.17 -6.68 -28.37
N HIS A 14 19.35 -5.76 -28.86
CA HIS A 14 19.52 -4.34 -28.59
C HIS A 14 19.37 -4.14 -27.07
N ARG A 15 20.45 -4.32 -26.31
CA ARG A 15 20.58 -3.71 -24.99
C ARG A 15 20.55 -2.21 -25.27
N THR A 16 19.38 -1.61 -25.16
CA THR A 16 19.26 -0.16 -25.03
C THR A 16 20.14 0.22 -23.85
N PHE A 17 21.29 0.84 -24.19
CA PHE A 17 22.20 1.34 -23.18
C PHE A 17 21.46 2.43 -22.42
N VAL A 18 21.11 2.15 -21.16
CA VAL A 18 20.57 3.15 -20.26
C VAL A 18 21.77 3.89 -19.69
N PRO A 19 21.98 5.18 -20.04
CA PRO A 19 23.12 5.93 -19.53
C PRO A 19 23.05 5.98 -18.00
N GLN A 20 24.22 5.91 -17.35
CA GLN A 20 24.38 5.97 -15.89
C GLN A 20 25.43 7.01 -15.51
N GLY A 21 25.37 7.52 -14.29
CA GLY A 21 26.35 8.47 -13.78
C GLY A 21 26.38 9.79 -14.57
N ASP A 22 27.57 10.21 -14.99
CA ASP A 22 27.78 11.53 -15.59
C ASP A 22 27.17 11.71 -16.98
N GLU A 23 27.07 10.64 -17.76
CA GLU A 23 26.41 10.67 -19.06
C GLU A 23 24.91 10.92 -18.91
N LEU A 24 24.28 10.26 -17.93
CA LEU A 24 22.88 10.50 -17.60
C LEU A 24 22.66 11.93 -17.09
N LYS A 25 23.57 12.46 -16.26
CA LYS A 25 23.49 13.86 -15.77
C LYS A 25 23.40 14.86 -16.93
N ARG A 26 24.18 14.67 -18.01
CA ARG A 26 24.13 15.54 -19.20
C ARG A 26 22.77 15.48 -19.88
N SER A 27 22.21 14.28 -20.08
CA SER A 27 20.87 14.10 -20.66
C SER A 27 19.79 14.77 -19.80
N VAL A 28 19.88 14.58 -18.49
CA VAL A 28 18.93 15.10 -17.50
C VAL A 28 18.99 16.62 -17.34
N GLN A 29 20.08 17.28 -17.75
CA GLN A 29 20.15 18.75 -17.83
C GLN A 29 19.31 19.32 -19.00
N SER A 30 18.97 18.51 -20.00
CA SER A 30 18.11 18.95 -21.11
C SER A 30 16.72 19.38 -20.62
N LYS A 31 16.31 20.61 -20.96
CA LYS A 31 14.95 21.11 -20.67
C LYS A 31 13.87 20.21 -21.29
N ALA A 32 14.12 19.70 -22.50
CA ALA A 32 13.19 18.81 -23.19
C ALA A 32 13.03 17.49 -22.42
N TRP A 33 14.15 16.89 -21.98
CA TRP A 33 14.12 15.66 -21.18
C TRP A 33 13.35 15.86 -19.87
N ARG A 34 13.68 16.92 -19.11
CA ARG A 34 12.99 17.22 -17.84
C ARG A 34 11.49 17.42 -18.03
N ARG A 35 11.08 18.10 -19.10
CA ARG A 35 9.66 18.31 -19.43
C ARG A 35 8.96 16.98 -19.73
N THR A 36 9.55 16.14 -20.57
CA THR A 36 8.99 14.83 -20.92
C THR A 36 8.90 13.93 -19.69
N PHE A 37 9.94 13.87 -18.87
CA PHE A 37 9.97 13.07 -17.65
C PHE A 37 8.91 13.54 -16.64
N ARG A 38 8.76 14.85 -16.43
CA ARG A 38 7.68 15.40 -15.59
C ARG A 38 6.30 15.04 -16.11
N LYS A 39 6.08 15.12 -17.42
CA LYS A 39 4.80 14.74 -18.05
C LYS A 39 4.50 13.27 -17.81
N MET A 40 5.49 12.39 -17.99
CA MET A 40 5.37 10.96 -17.66
C MET A 40 5.02 10.76 -16.18
N LEU A 41 5.73 11.40 -15.26
CA LEU A 41 5.46 11.31 -13.82
C LEU A 41 4.06 11.81 -13.43
N SER A 42 3.51 12.79 -14.15
CA SER A 42 2.19 13.36 -13.85
C SER A 42 1.03 12.40 -14.13
N GLY A 43 1.21 11.44 -15.04
CA GLY A 43 0.24 10.40 -15.34
C GLY A 43 0.35 9.17 -14.43
N MET A 44 1.35 9.11 -13.56
CA MET A 44 1.59 7.95 -12.69
C MET A 44 0.90 8.09 -11.33
N PRO A 45 0.47 6.97 -10.72
CA PRO A 45 0.07 6.96 -9.32
C PRO A 45 1.26 7.32 -8.41
N GLU A 46 0.95 7.74 -7.18
CA GLU A 46 1.93 8.31 -6.24
C GLU A 46 3.10 7.36 -5.92
N ASN A 47 2.85 6.06 -5.78
CA ASN A 47 3.86 5.01 -5.59
C ASN A 47 4.83 4.90 -6.79
N LEU A 48 4.32 4.75 -8.01
CA LEU A 48 5.15 4.65 -9.21
C LEU A 48 5.94 5.95 -9.43
N ARG A 49 5.32 7.11 -9.16
CA ARG A 49 5.98 8.41 -9.29
C ARG A 49 7.19 8.53 -8.36
N ARG A 50 7.06 8.15 -7.08
CA ARG A 50 8.17 8.24 -6.12
C ARG A 50 9.25 7.18 -6.35
N TRP A 51 8.89 5.96 -6.77
CA TRP A 51 9.87 4.92 -7.13
C TRP A 51 10.67 5.31 -8.37
N ASN A 52 10.03 5.83 -9.43
CA ASN A 52 10.76 6.32 -10.60
C ASN A 52 11.72 7.47 -10.27
N ALA A 53 11.32 8.38 -9.37
CA ALA A 53 12.21 9.44 -8.90
C ALA A 53 13.41 8.90 -8.11
N ALA A 54 13.19 7.85 -7.29
CA ALA A 54 14.27 7.17 -6.56
C ALA A 54 15.22 6.42 -7.50
N THR A 55 14.69 5.69 -8.49
CA THR A 55 15.50 5.03 -9.52
C THR A 55 16.38 6.03 -10.27
N LEU A 56 15.82 7.18 -10.67
CA LEU A 56 16.58 8.26 -11.30
C LEU A 56 17.70 8.77 -10.37
N ALA A 57 17.40 8.98 -9.09
CA ALA A 57 18.40 9.43 -8.12
C ALA A 57 19.55 8.42 -7.97
N MET A 58 19.25 7.12 -7.94
CA MET A 58 20.24 6.04 -7.88
C MET A 58 21.13 6.02 -9.13
N GLN A 59 20.53 6.14 -10.32
CA GLN A 59 21.27 6.14 -11.59
C GLN A 59 22.19 7.36 -11.75
N LEU A 60 21.82 8.51 -11.16
CA LEU A 60 22.62 9.73 -11.19
C LEU A 60 23.80 9.71 -10.19
N GLY A 61 23.76 8.86 -9.17
CA GLY A 61 24.81 8.77 -8.14
C GLY A 61 24.88 10.00 -7.23
N TYR A 62 26.09 10.49 -6.95
CA TYR A 62 26.31 11.63 -6.06
C TYR A 62 25.57 12.89 -6.55
N GLY A 63 24.83 13.54 -5.63
CA GLY A 63 23.96 14.68 -5.95
C GLY A 63 22.65 14.32 -6.67
N GLY A 64 22.46 13.05 -7.03
CA GLY A 64 21.28 12.55 -7.75
C GLY A 64 19.97 12.77 -7.00
N MET A 65 19.98 12.66 -5.67
CA MET A 65 18.81 12.93 -4.82
C MET A 65 18.27 14.35 -4.96
N LYS A 66 19.17 15.34 -4.95
CA LYS A 66 18.81 16.76 -5.11
C LYS A 66 18.23 17.00 -6.51
N MET A 67 18.93 16.50 -7.54
CA MET A 67 18.54 16.68 -8.93
C MET A 67 17.20 15.98 -9.24
N ALA A 68 16.99 14.76 -8.75
CA ALA A 68 15.73 14.04 -8.88
C ALA A 68 14.57 14.78 -8.20
N GLY A 69 14.82 15.40 -7.04
CA GLY A 69 13.85 16.27 -6.36
C GLY A 69 13.45 17.48 -7.21
N GLU A 70 14.42 18.21 -7.76
CA GLU A 70 14.18 19.38 -8.64
C GLU A 70 13.42 19.01 -9.92
N ILE A 71 13.62 17.80 -10.44
CA ILE A 71 12.97 17.33 -11.66
C ILE A 71 11.55 16.86 -11.35
N SER A 72 11.40 15.97 -10.36
CA SER A 72 10.12 15.32 -10.03
C SER A 72 9.17 16.19 -9.21
N GLY A 73 9.68 17.24 -8.55
CA GLY A 73 8.94 18.06 -7.60
C GLY A 73 8.67 17.37 -6.26
N LEU A 74 9.35 16.26 -5.96
CA LEU A 74 9.19 15.51 -4.72
C LEU A 74 10.20 15.96 -3.67
N SER A 75 9.80 15.88 -2.40
CA SER A 75 10.69 16.15 -1.28
C SER A 75 11.79 15.09 -1.17
N GLN A 76 12.99 15.48 -0.71
CA GLN A 76 14.10 14.52 -0.51
C GLN A 76 13.74 13.38 0.46
N PRO A 77 13.03 13.62 1.59
CA PRO A 77 12.57 12.53 2.46
C PRO A 77 11.67 11.51 1.74
N THR A 78 10.78 11.96 0.85
CA THR A 78 9.92 11.07 0.04
C THR A 78 10.75 10.18 -0.88
N ILE A 79 11.71 10.77 -1.60
CA ILE A 79 12.59 10.03 -2.51
C ILE A 79 13.47 9.05 -1.73
N ARG A 80 13.96 9.45 -0.54
CA ARG A 80 14.79 8.59 0.31
C ARG A 80 14.01 7.37 0.79
N LYS A 81 12.76 7.57 1.23
CA LYS A 81 11.88 6.48 1.62
C LYS A 81 11.60 5.54 0.44
N ALA A 82 11.32 6.09 -0.74
CA ALA A 82 11.10 5.30 -1.95
C ALA A 82 12.35 4.50 -2.36
N ARG A 83 13.54 5.08 -2.21
CA ARG A 83 14.82 4.37 -2.42
C ARG A 83 14.99 3.21 -1.44
N GLN A 84 14.76 3.45 -0.14
CA GLN A 84 14.84 2.40 0.88
C GLN A 84 13.88 1.25 0.54
N GLU A 85 12.66 1.55 0.12
CA GLU A 85 11.70 0.52 -0.29
C GLU A 85 12.16 -0.28 -1.51
N LEU A 86 12.87 0.36 -2.48
CA LEU A 86 13.46 -0.33 -3.63
C LEU A 86 14.65 -1.22 -3.20
N GLU A 87 15.49 -0.75 -2.27
CA GLU A 87 16.66 -1.48 -1.76
C GLU A 87 16.25 -2.68 -0.88
N ASP A 88 15.17 -2.54 -0.11
CA ASP A 88 14.62 -3.58 0.77
C ASP A 88 13.65 -4.54 0.06
N ASP A 89 13.49 -4.42 -1.27
CA ASP A 89 12.53 -5.19 -2.09
C ASP A 89 11.07 -5.15 -1.57
N LEU A 90 10.67 -4.00 -1.01
CA LEU A 90 9.33 -3.75 -0.45
C LEU A 90 8.38 -3.14 -1.50
N VAL A 91 8.68 -3.35 -2.78
CA VAL A 91 8.00 -2.74 -3.92
C VAL A 91 6.95 -3.70 -4.45
N ASP A 92 5.70 -3.29 -4.32
CA ASP A 92 4.58 -3.99 -4.93
C ASP A 92 4.27 -3.34 -6.28
N TRP A 93 4.84 -3.90 -7.36
CA TRP A 93 4.67 -3.39 -8.72
C TRP A 93 3.25 -3.60 -9.26
N ASP A 94 2.55 -4.61 -8.73
CA ASP A 94 1.20 -4.98 -9.13
C ASP A 94 0.11 -4.34 -8.24
N CYS A 95 0.51 -3.42 -7.35
CA CYS A 95 -0.43 -2.83 -6.40
C CYS A 95 -1.49 -2.00 -7.15
N GLU A 96 -2.72 -2.52 -7.24
CA GLU A 96 -3.89 -1.76 -7.71
C GLU A 96 -4.23 -0.60 -6.74
N ARG A 97 -3.79 -0.71 -5.48
CA ARG A 97 -3.98 0.32 -4.45
C ARG A 97 -2.72 1.11 -4.18
N VAL A 98 -2.70 2.36 -4.66
CA VAL A 98 -1.66 3.37 -4.39
C VAL A 98 -1.26 3.50 -2.91
N ARG A 99 -2.18 3.22 -1.97
CA ARG A 99 -1.91 3.18 -0.53
C ARG A 99 -1.81 1.76 -0.02
N ARG A 100 -0.73 1.47 0.72
CA ARG A 100 -0.58 0.21 1.49
C ARG A 100 -1.85 -0.08 2.31
N PRO A 101 -2.30 -1.35 2.40
CA PRO A 101 -3.37 -1.73 3.30
C PRO A 101 -3.01 -1.33 4.75
N GLY A 102 -4.02 -0.91 5.52
CA GLY A 102 -3.83 -0.47 6.91
C GLY A 102 -3.63 1.04 7.13
N GLY A 103 -3.61 1.86 6.06
CA GLY A 103 -3.52 3.33 6.15
C GLY A 103 -4.80 4.06 6.58
N GLY A 104 -5.63 3.45 7.42
CA GLY A 104 -6.87 4.02 7.94
C GLY A 104 -6.96 3.89 9.46
N ARG A 105 -7.99 4.49 10.08
CA ARG A 105 -8.24 4.30 11.51
C ARG A 105 -8.34 2.80 11.79
N LYS A 106 -7.44 2.29 12.64
CA LYS A 106 -7.46 0.89 13.08
C LYS A 106 -8.84 0.56 13.61
N ARG A 107 -9.36 -0.61 13.25
CA ARG A 107 -10.68 -1.04 13.72
C ARG A 107 -10.64 -1.18 15.24
N ILE A 108 -11.77 -0.95 15.92
CA ILE A 108 -11.78 -0.94 17.38
C ILE A 108 -11.30 -2.27 17.97
N GLU A 109 -11.62 -3.40 17.34
CA GLU A 109 -11.16 -4.72 17.80
C GLU A 109 -9.65 -4.94 17.65
N GLN A 110 -8.97 -4.14 16.82
CA GLN A 110 -7.51 -4.19 16.69
C GLN A 110 -6.81 -3.35 17.75
N ALA A 111 -7.47 -2.31 18.25
CA ALA A 111 -6.95 -1.45 19.32
C ALA A 111 -7.34 -1.97 20.70
N ARG A 112 -8.49 -2.66 20.80
CA ARG A 112 -9.12 -3.15 22.01
C ARG A 112 -9.74 -4.52 21.74
N PRO A 113 -8.95 -5.61 21.87
CA PRO A 113 -9.44 -6.97 21.66
C PRO A 113 -10.63 -7.32 22.56
N GLU A 114 -10.67 -6.75 23.78
CA GLU A 114 -11.70 -6.96 24.79
C GLU A 114 -13.11 -6.57 24.34
N VAL A 115 -13.23 -5.74 23.29
CA VAL A 115 -14.52 -5.31 22.72
C VAL A 115 -15.34 -6.49 22.22
N LEU A 116 -14.70 -7.54 21.69
CA LEU A 116 -15.41 -8.72 21.21
C LEU A 116 -15.96 -9.56 22.36
N ASP A 117 -15.16 -9.74 23.41
CA ASP A 117 -15.55 -10.51 24.59
C ASP A 117 -16.66 -9.81 25.37
N ASP A 118 -16.57 -8.49 25.53
CA ASP A 118 -17.59 -7.69 26.20
C ASP A 118 -18.90 -7.66 25.41
N LEU A 119 -18.83 -7.60 24.08
CA LEU A 119 -20.02 -7.70 23.23
C LEU A 119 -20.65 -9.10 23.34
N LYS A 120 -19.84 -10.15 23.38
CA LYS A 120 -20.31 -11.53 23.52
C LYS A 120 -21.02 -11.74 24.86
N LYS A 121 -20.42 -11.31 25.97
CA LYS A 121 -21.05 -11.36 27.31
C LYS A 121 -22.37 -10.59 27.34
N LEU A 122 -22.39 -9.39 26.77
CA LEU A 122 -23.60 -8.58 26.71
C LEU A 122 -24.74 -9.27 25.93
N VAL A 123 -24.40 -10.03 24.87
CA VAL A 123 -25.37 -10.82 24.12
C VAL A 123 -25.82 -12.05 24.92
N GLU A 124 -24.90 -12.75 25.58
CA GLU A 124 -25.19 -13.94 26.41
C GLU A 124 -26.09 -13.61 27.61
N ASP A 125 -25.78 -12.54 28.35
CA ASP A 125 -26.58 -12.05 29.49
C ASP A 125 -28.00 -11.62 29.08
N GLU A 126 -28.17 -11.24 27.82
CA GLU A 126 -29.46 -10.81 27.25
C GLU A 126 -30.20 -11.94 26.52
N THR A 127 -29.58 -13.13 26.41
CA THR A 127 -30.20 -14.31 25.82
C THR A 127 -31.00 -15.03 26.90
N ALA A 128 -32.29 -14.70 27.04
CA ALA A 128 -33.21 -15.48 27.85
C ALA A 128 -33.69 -16.71 27.06
N GLY A 129 -33.05 -17.87 27.24
CA GLY A 129 -33.46 -19.14 26.63
C GLY A 129 -32.34 -20.18 26.49
N ASP A 130 -32.72 -21.45 26.26
CA ASP A 130 -31.85 -22.63 26.23
C ASP A 130 -30.67 -22.50 25.23
N PRO A 131 -29.42 -22.71 25.68
CA PRO A 131 -28.20 -22.54 24.87
C PRO A 131 -28.11 -23.42 23.60
N SER A 132 -29.04 -24.36 23.40
CA SER A 132 -29.03 -25.31 22.27
C SER A 132 -29.91 -24.91 21.08
N SER A 133 -30.59 -23.76 21.11
CA SER A 133 -31.52 -23.36 20.04
C SER A 133 -30.85 -22.49 18.96
N ALA A 134 -31.07 -22.85 17.68
CA ALA A 134 -30.43 -22.25 16.49
C ALA A 134 -30.82 -20.78 16.19
N ASP A 135 -31.57 -20.13 17.08
CA ASP A 135 -32.12 -18.78 16.90
C ASP A 135 -31.87 -17.92 18.14
N ARG A 136 -30.67 -17.33 18.25
CA ARG A 136 -30.31 -16.35 19.28
C ARG A 136 -31.01 -15.02 19.03
N TRP A 137 -32.22 -14.84 19.55
CA TRP A 137 -32.89 -13.55 19.49
C TRP A 137 -32.43 -12.62 20.62
N VAL A 138 -31.46 -11.77 20.32
CA VAL A 138 -31.06 -10.67 21.21
C VAL A 138 -32.23 -9.69 21.29
N ASN A 139 -32.83 -9.51 22.47
CA ASN A 139 -33.97 -8.59 22.69
C ASN A 139 -33.60 -7.10 22.51
N ARG A 140 -32.35 -6.80 22.17
CA ARG A 140 -31.83 -5.45 21.92
C ARG A 140 -31.42 -5.27 20.47
N SER A 141 -31.94 -4.20 19.86
CA SER A 141 -31.45 -3.73 18.56
C SER A 141 -29.97 -3.35 18.64
N SER A 142 -29.27 -3.39 17.52
CA SER A 142 -27.85 -2.99 17.40
C SER A 142 -27.54 -1.60 17.97
N ARG A 143 -28.53 -0.68 17.99
CA ARG A 143 -28.41 0.65 18.61
C ARG A 143 -28.38 0.59 20.14
N LYS A 144 -29.20 -0.27 20.75
CA LYS A 144 -29.22 -0.48 22.20
C LYS A 144 -27.92 -1.16 22.67
N LEU A 145 -27.44 -2.15 21.92
CA LEU A 145 -26.13 -2.78 22.15
C LEU A 145 -24.99 -1.76 22.05
N ALA A 146 -25.01 -0.87 21.05
CA ALA A 146 -24.00 0.19 20.94
C ALA A 146 -24.03 1.15 22.14
N ALA A 147 -25.22 1.50 22.66
CA ALA A 147 -25.36 2.32 23.85
C ALA A 147 -24.83 1.62 25.12
N ALA A 148 -25.08 0.31 25.26
CA ALA A 148 -24.55 -0.50 26.36
C ALA A 148 -23.02 -0.65 26.29
N MET A 149 -22.47 -0.93 25.10
CA MET A 149 -21.02 -0.94 24.86
C MET A 149 -20.37 0.42 25.17
N LYS A 150 -21.06 1.52 24.88
CA LYS A 150 -20.60 2.87 25.26
C LYS A 150 -20.53 3.06 26.78
N LYS A 151 -21.47 2.47 27.54
CA LYS A 151 -21.43 2.46 29.02
C LYS A 151 -20.27 1.62 29.57
N LEU A 152 -19.86 0.57 28.85
CA LEU A 152 -18.66 -0.23 29.15
C LEU A 152 -17.35 0.46 28.72
N GLY A 153 -17.40 1.68 28.18
CA GLY A 153 -16.22 2.46 27.78
C GLY A 153 -15.79 2.23 26.33
N HIS A 154 -16.55 1.45 25.55
CA HIS A 154 -16.27 1.20 24.13
C HIS A 154 -17.06 2.15 23.23
N ASN A 155 -16.37 3.11 22.61
CA ASN A 155 -17.01 4.04 21.68
C ASN A 155 -17.26 3.37 20.31
N VAL A 156 -18.35 2.60 20.21
CA VAL A 156 -18.79 1.88 19.01
C VAL A 156 -20.11 2.43 18.46
N SER A 157 -20.22 2.50 17.13
CA SER A 157 -21.49 2.78 16.46
C SER A 157 -22.31 1.50 16.27
N HIS A 158 -23.61 1.62 16.06
CA HIS A 158 -24.48 0.47 15.75
C HIS A 158 -24.02 -0.31 14.50
N VAL A 159 -23.43 0.37 13.51
CA VAL A 159 -22.84 -0.28 12.32
C VAL A 159 -21.63 -1.12 12.70
N SER A 160 -20.77 -0.61 13.59
CA SER A 160 -19.66 -1.40 14.13
C SER A 160 -20.15 -2.62 14.90
N VAL A 161 -21.22 -2.49 15.70
CA VAL A 161 -21.83 -3.60 16.43
C VAL A 161 -22.36 -4.67 15.47
N ILE A 162 -23.12 -4.32 14.43
CA ILE A 162 -23.61 -5.30 13.43
C ILE A 162 -22.45 -6.08 12.80
N ARG A 163 -21.36 -5.37 12.45
CA ARG A 163 -20.17 -6.00 11.89
C ARG A 163 -19.44 -6.91 12.87
N LEU A 164 -19.41 -6.54 14.16
CA LEU A 164 -18.80 -7.36 15.22
C LEU A 164 -19.66 -8.59 15.54
N LEU A 165 -20.98 -8.47 15.54
CA LEU A 165 -21.90 -9.60 15.72
C LEU A 165 -21.71 -10.65 14.62
N LYS A 166 -21.58 -10.23 13.34
CA LYS A 166 -21.24 -11.13 12.22
C LYS A 166 -19.89 -11.86 12.34
N LYS A 167 -19.04 -11.47 13.28
CA LYS A 167 -17.77 -12.17 13.58
C LYS A 167 -17.90 -13.15 14.74
N LEU A 168 -18.99 -13.07 15.50
CA LEU A 168 -19.31 -13.96 16.62
C LEU A 168 -20.19 -15.14 16.18
N ASP A 169 -20.81 -15.04 15.00
CA ASP A 169 -21.39 -16.15 14.24
C ASP A 169 -20.28 -17.04 13.65
#